data_AF-A0A967UJM6-F1
#
_entry.id   AF-A0A967UJM6-F1
#
_cell.length_a   1.000
_cell.length_b   1.000
_cell.length_c   1.000
_cell.angle_alpha   90.00
_cell.angle_beta   90.00
_cell.angle_gamma   90.00
#
_symmetry.space_group_name_H-M   'P 1'
#
loop_
_entity.id
_entity.type
_entity.pdbx_description
1 polymer ?
#
loop_
_entity_poly.entity_id
_entity_poly.type
_entity_poly.pdbx_seq_one_letter_code
_entity_poly.pdbx_strand_id
1 'polypeptide(L)'
;EHFVRHTDRKWRDLKQECRTLLQREAELREVAEIVGPEGMQDEDRLLMNIAGRVRTEFLAQNAFTEDAFSPPEQTMEKLREILSQYHREKKKLLESKASFEPKES
;
A
#
# COMPACT_ATOMS: atom_id res chain seq x y z
N GLU A 1 -25.41 0.12 14.59
CA GLU A 1 -24.40 0.35 15.66
C GLU A 1 -23.44 -0.83 15.94
N HIS A 2 -23.36 -1.88 15.11
CA HIS A 2 -22.59 -3.09 15.47
C HIS A 2 -21.09 -3.07 15.08
N PHE A 3 -20.68 -2.19 14.16
CA PHE A 3 -19.30 -2.13 13.60
C PHE A 3 -18.30 -1.32 14.44
N VAL A 4 -18.77 -0.63 15.48
CA VAL A 4 -18.20 0.68 15.85
C VAL A 4 -17.15 0.63 16.99
N ARG A 5 -17.06 -0.45 17.78
CA ARG A 5 -16.21 -0.40 19.00
C ARG A 5 -14.84 -1.06 18.89
N HIS A 6 -14.68 -2.13 18.12
CA HIS A 6 -13.39 -2.82 17.96
C HIS A 6 -12.87 -2.77 16.52
N THR A 7 -13.77 -2.72 15.54
CA THR A 7 -13.42 -2.62 14.12
C THR A 7 -13.01 -1.18 13.74
N ASP A 8 -13.60 -0.14 14.37
CA ASP A 8 -13.30 1.26 14.08
C ASP A 8 -11.83 1.65 14.32
N ARG A 9 -11.24 1.20 15.43
CA ARG A 9 -9.87 1.58 15.78
C ARG A 9 -8.85 0.98 14.82
N LYS A 10 -8.91 -0.34 14.60
CA LYS A 10 -8.04 -1.02 13.62
C LYS A 10 -8.25 -0.47 12.22
N TRP A 11 -9.49 -0.14 11.85
CA TRP A 11 -9.79 0.47 10.56
C TRP A 11 -9.21 1.87 10.41
N ARG A 12 -9.32 2.68 11.47
CA ARG A 12 -8.74 4.02 11.51
C ARG A 12 -7.23 3.97 11.34
N ASP A 13 -6.57 3.05 12.03
CA ASP A 13 -5.13 2.88 11.96
C ASP A 13 -4.69 2.47 10.55
N LEU A 14 -5.33 1.45 9.95
CA LEU A 14 -5.07 1.03 8.57
C LEU A 14 -5.29 2.15 7.55
N LYS A 15 -6.38 2.92 7.69
CA LYS A 15 -6.65 4.08 6.82
C LYS A 15 -5.60 5.18 6.98
N GLN A 16 -5.18 5.46 8.21
CA GLN A 16 -4.19 6.49 8.48
C GLN A 16 -2.84 6.11 7.88
N GLU A 17 -2.43 4.85 8.03
CA GLU A 17 -1.22 4.32 7.42
C GLU A 17 -1.29 4.37 5.88
N CYS A 18 -2.39 3.89 5.29
CA CYS A 18 -2.63 3.95 3.85
C CYS A 18 -2.52 5.39 3.30
N ARG A 19 -3.13 6.37 3.97
CA ARG A 19 -3.02 7.78 3.59
C ARG A 19 -1.58 8.28 3.67
N THR A 20 -0.88 7.95 4.75
CA THR A 20 0.52 8.35 4.94
C THR A 20 1.40 7.76 3.84
N LEU A 21 1.16 6.50 3.47
CA LEU A 21 1.88 5.82 2.40
C LEU A 21 1.64 6.47 1.03
N LEU A 22 0.38 6.79 0.70
CA LEU A 22 0.04 7.48 -0.56
C LEU A 22 0.59 8.91 -0.61
N GLN A 23 0.62 9.62 0.52
CA GLN A 23 1.20 10.96 0.59
C GLN A 23 2.70 10.95 0.34
N ARG A 24 3.42 10.03 0.99
CA ARG A 24 4.86 9.84 0.75
C ARG A 24 5.15 9.42 -0.69
N GLU A 25 4.30 8.59 -1.28
CA GLU A 25 4.48 8.23 -2.69
C GLU A 25 4.29 9.43 -3.62
N ALA A 26 3.35 10.33 -3.33
CA ALA A 26 3.18 11.55 -4.10
C ALA A 26 4.45 12.43 -4.03
N GLU A 27 5.05 12.57 -2.85
CA GLU A 27 6.32 13.29 -2.65
C GLU A 27 7.47 12.61 -3.42
N LEU A 28 7.53 11.28 -3.39
CA LEU A 28 8.57 10.51 -4.08
C LEU A 28 8.44 10.50 -5.60
N ARG A 29 7.24 10.72 -6.17
CA ARG A 29 7.09 10.81 -7.63
C ARG A 29 7.87 11.97 -8.23
N GLU A 30 7.84 13.13 -7.58
CA GLU A 30 8.61 14.30 -8.04
C GLU A 30 10.12 14.00 -8.04
N VAL A 31 10.59 13.29 -7.00
CA VAL A 31 11.99 12.83 -6.92
C VAL A 31 12.29 11.81 -8.03
N ALA A 32 11.42 10.83 -8.21
CA ALA A 32 11.58 9.76 -9.20
C ALA A 32 11.65 10.29 -10.64
N GLU A 33 10.89 11.36 -10.96
CA GLU A 33 10.95 12.03 -12.26
C GLU A 33 12.32 12.68 -12.53
N ILE A 34 13.03 13.10 -11.48
CA ILE A 34 14.35 13.74 -11.58
C ILE A 34 15.47 12.70 -11.67
N VAL A 35 15.45 11.70 -10.78
CA VAL A 35 16.58 10.77 -10.60
C VAL A 35 16.42 9.46 -11.37
N GLY A 36 15.21 9.14 -11.83
CA GLY A 36 14.85 7.85 -12.43
C GLY A 36 14.81 6.70 -11.42
N PRO A 37 14.23 5.55 -11.79
CA PRO A 37 14.04 4.40 -10.89
C PRO A 37 15.36 3.86 -10.33
N GLU A 38 16.43 3.86 -11.12
CA GLU A 38 17.77 3.40 -10.72
C GLU A 38 18.42 4.31 -9.66
N GLY A 39 18.00 5.57 -9.59
CA GLY A 39 18.51 6.56 -8.64
C GLY A 39 17.80 6.54 -7.28
N MET A 40 16.73 5.76 -7.13
CA MET A 40 15.94 5.70 -5.91
C MET A 40 16.48 4.68 -4.91
N GLN A 41 16.29 4.95 -3.62
CA GLN A 41 16.59 3.97 -2.57
C GLN A 41 15.60 2.80 -2.65
N ASP A 42 16.04 1.60 -2.27
CA ASP A 42 15.23 0.39 -2.30
C ASP A 42 13.95 0.51 -1.45
N GLU A 43 14.03 1.23 -0.33
CA GLU A 43 12.86 1.52 0.51
C GLU A 43 11.83 2.42 -0.20
N ASP A 44 12.29 3.41 -0.97
CA ASP A 44 11.43 4.31 -1.73
C ASP A 44 10.78 3.58 -2.91
N ARG A 45 11.55 2.72 -3.60
CA ARG A 45 11.02 1.85 -4.66
C ARG A 45 9.96 0.89 -4.12
N LEU A 46 10.20 0.30 -2.93
CA LEU A 46 9.23 -0.53 -2.23
C LEU A 46 7.96 0.28 -1.90
N LEU A 47 8.12 1.48 -1.34
CA LEU A 47 6.99 2.35 -1.00
C LEU A 47 6.16 2.67 -2.25
N MET A 48 6.80 3.05 -3.35
CA MET A 48 6.12 3.32 -4.63
C MET A 48 5.39 2.10 -5.18
N ASN A 49 6.00 0.91 -5.11
CA ASN A 49 5.35 -0.33 -5.55
C ASN A 49 4.08 -0.62 -4.73
N ILE A 50 4.19 -0.57 -3.39
CA ILE A 50 3.04 -0.80 -2.50
C ILE A 50 1.95 0.24 -2.72
N ALA A 51 2.31 1.52 -2.90
CA ALA A 51 1.35 2.58 -3.19
C ALA A 51 0.62 2.33 -4.52
N GLY A 52 1.34 1.82 -5.53
CA GLY A 52 0.75 1.33 -6.78
C GLY A 52 -0.31 0.28 -6.55
N ARG A 53 -0.01 -0.74 -5.74
CA ARG A 53 -0.94 -1.80 -5.37
C ARG A 53 -2.14 -1.30 -4.59
N VAL A 54 -1.96 -0.36 -3.66
CA VAL A 54 -3.10 0.31 -2.99
C VAL A 54 -4.02 0.98 -4.02
N ARG A 55 -3.47 1.63 -5.05
CA ARG A 55 -4.29 2.25 -6.10
C ARG A 55 -5.05 1.23 -6.94
N THR A 56 -4.41 0.12 -7.33
CA THR A 56 -4.98 -0.85 -8.28
C THR A 56 -5.83 -1.93 -7.62
N GLU A 57 -5.46 -2.41 -6.43
CA GLU A 57 -6.11 -3.55 -5.76
C GLU A 57 -7.14 -3.10 -4.70
N PHE A 58 -7.04 -1.87 -4.20
CA PHE A 58 -7.92 -1.34 -3.15
C PHE A 58 -8.76 -0.14 -3.59
N LEU A 59 -8.15 0.91 -4.16
CA LEU A 59 -8.88 2.14 -4.54
C LEU A 59 -9.63 2.00 -5.86
N ALA A 60 -9.07 1.31 -6.84
CA ALA A 60 -9.74 1.04 -8.10
C ALA A 60 -10.83 -0.02 -7.89
N GLN A 61 -12.09 0.39 -7.99
CA GLN A 61 -13.24 -0.50 -7.97
C GLN A 61 -14.08 -0.23 -9.21
N ASN A 62 -14.26 -1.26 -10.04
CA ASN A 62 -15.01 -1.14 -11.28
C ASN A 62 -16.49 -1.44 -11.02
N ALA A 63 -17.34 -0.43 -11.23
CA ALA A 63 -18.79 -0.53 -11.03
C ALA A 63 -19.50 -1.51 -12.00
N PHE A 64 -18.80 -2.01 -13.02
CA PHE A 64 -19.32 -2.95 -14.01
C PHE A 64 -18.80 -4.38 -13.85
N THR A 65 -17.98 -4.67 -12.84
CA THR A 65 -17.45 -6.03 -12.58
C THR A 65 -17.90 -6.54 -11.21
N GLU A 66 -17.38 -7.69 -10.78
CA GLU A 66 -17.59 -8.25 -9.44
C GLU A 66 -17.15 -7.30 -8.31
N ASP A 67 -16.33 -6.29 -8.62
CA ASP A 67 -15.90 -5.25 -7.68
C ASP A 67 -16.94 -4.13 -7.48
N ALA A 68 -18.09 -4.17 -8.17
CA ALA A 68 -19.14 -3.17 -8.03
C ALA A 68 -19.71 -3.05 -6.60
N PHE A 69 -19.56 -4.12 -5.80
CA PHE A 69 -19.86 -4.13 -4.38
C PHE A 69 -18.88 -5.00 -3.62
N SER A 70 -18.17 -4.42 -2.65
CA SER A 70 -17.32 -5.17 -1.72
C SER A 70 -17.81 -4.98 -0.29
N PRO A 71 -18.09 -6.06 0.46
CA PRO A 71 -18.36 -5.97 1.89
C PRO A 71 -17.20 -5.27 2.62
N PRO A 72 -17.48 -4.42 3.64
CA PRO A 72 -16.46 -3.71 4.38
C PRO A 72 -15.33 -4.61 4.90
N GLU A 73 -15.65 -5.82 5.35
CA GLU A 73 -14.69 -6.81 5.83
C GLU A 73 -13.69 -7.22 4.75
N GLN A 74 -14.15 -7.47 3.53
CA GLN A 74 -13.29 -7.86 2.41
C GLN A 74 -12.40 -6.69 1.98
N THR A 75 -12.96 -5.49 1.92
CA THR A 75 -12.21 -4.26 1.62
C THR A 75 -11.13 -3.99 2.66
N MET A 76 -11.43 -4.20 3.94
CA MET A 76 -10.44 -4.10 5.02
C MET A 76 -9.36 -5.18 4.95
N GLU A 77 -9.71 -6.41 4.56
CA GLU A 77 -8.73 -7.49 4.42
C GLU A 77 -7.74 -7.20 3.30
N LYS A 78 -8.23 -6.80 2.11
CA LYS A 78 -7.38 -6.38 0.97
C LYS A 78 -6.35 -5.33 1.40
N LEU A 79 -6.80 -4.27 2.09
CA LEU A 79 -5.87 -3.23 2.57
C LEU A 79 -4.87 -3.77 3.60
N ARG A 80 -5.33 -4.62 4.52
CA ARG A 80 -4.46 -5.23 5.53
C ARG A 80 -3.40 -6.11 4.90
N GLU A 81 -3.74 -6.89 3.88
CA GLU A 81 -2.80 -7.76 3.18
C GLU A 81 -1.70 -6.96 2.48
N ILE A 82 -2.08 -5.89 1.77
CA ILE A 82 -1.14 -4.98 1.10
C ILE A 82 -0.17 -4.36 2.11
N LEU A 83 -0.68 -3.79 3.22
CA LEU A 83 0.15 -3.18 4.27
C LEU A 83 1.01 -4.21 5.03
N SER A 84 0.48 -5.41 5.27
CA SER A 84 1.24 -6.50 5.88
C SER A 84 2.41 -6.93 5.00
N GLN A 85 2.24 -6.94 3.67
CA GLN A 85 3.32 -7.20 2.75
C GLN A 85 4.38 -6.10 2.79
N TYR A 86 3.97 -4.82 2.79
CA TYR A 86 4.89 -3.69 2.95
C TYR A 86 5.77 -3.83 4.19
N HIS A 87 5.18 -4.14 5.35
CA HIS A 87 5.95 -4.34 6.58
C HIS A 87 6.93 -5.51 6.50
N ARG A 88 6.51 -6.64 5.91
CA ARG A 88 7.39 -7.80 5.74
C ARG A 88 8.58 -7.48 4.84
N GLU A 89 8.35 -6.80 3.72
CA GLU A 89 9.40 -6.45 2.77
C GLU A 89 10.33 -5.39 3.35
N LYS A 90 9.79 -4.34 3.97
CA LYS A 90 10.57 -3.32 4.67
C LYS A 90 11.45 -3.92 5.76
N LYS A 91 10.90 -4.84 6.56
CA LYS A 91 11.68 -5.55 7.59
C LYS A 91 12.84 -6.34 6.97
N LYS A 92 12.60 -7.07 5.87
CA LYS A 92 13.66 -7.80 5.16
C LYS A 92 14.76 -6.86 4.66
N LEU A 93 14.41 -5.71 4.07
CA LEU A 93 15.39 -4.73 3.60
C LEU A 93 16.30 -4.24 4.74
N LEU A 94 15.69 -3.91 5.89
CA LEU A 94 16.42 -3.46 7.07
C LEU A 94 17.34 -4.53 7.66
N GLU A 95 16.90 -5.80 7.68
CA GLU A 95 17.65 -6.90 8.28
C GLU A 95 18.76 -7.46 7.38
N SER A 96 18.54 -7.49 6.06
CA SER A 96 19.42 -8.21 5.13
C SER A 96 20.28 -7.31 4.25
N LYS A 97 20.08 -5.98 4.24
CA LYS A 97 20.61 -5.07 3.19
C LYS A 97 20.37 -5.61 1.78
N ALA A 98 19.32 -6.41 1.58
CA ALA A 98 18.97 -6.95 0.28
C ALA A 98 18.43 -5.83 -0.62
N SER A 99 18.59 -6.03 -1.93
CA SER A 99 17.98 -5.17 -2.95
C SER A 99 16.48 -5.43 -3.02
N PHE A 100 15.66 -4.38 -3.13
CA PHE A 100 14.26 -4.53 -3.48
C PHE A 100 14.10 -4.69 -5.00
N GLU A 101 13.49 -5.81 -5.40
CA GLU A 101 13.02 -6.04 -6.76
C GLU A 101 11.49 -6.19 -6.76
N PRO A 102 10.75 -5.36 -7.52
CA PRO A 102 9.32 -5.52 -7.66
C PRO A 102 9.02 -6.84 -8.38
N LYS A 103 8.06 -7.61 -7.85
CA LYS A 103 7.51 -8.72 -8.62
C LYS A 103 6.63 -8.14 -9.72
N GLU A 104 7.01 -8.33 -10.98
CA GLU A 104 6.11 -8.10 -12.10
C GLU A 104 4.88 -9.01 -11.92
N SER A 105 3.71 -8.39 -11.94
CA SER A 105 2.39 -9.03 -11.89
C SER A 105 1.95 -9.51 -13.25
#